data_AF-A0A540W230-F1
#
_entry.id   AF-A0A540W230-F1
#
_cell.length_a   1.000
_cell.length_b   1.000
_cell.length_c   1.000
_cell.angle_alpha   90.00
_cell.angle_beta   90.00
_cell.angle_gamma   90.00
#
_symmetry.space_group_name_H-M   'P 1'
#
loop_
_entity.id
_entity.type
_entity.pdbx_description
1 polymer ?
#
loop_
_entity_poly.entity_id
_entity_poly.type
_entity_poly.pdbx_seq_one_letter_code
_entity_poly.pdbx_strand_id
1 'polypeptide(L)'
;MPDPTAAGPAYWLRDNCPCADCRDPRSGQKLFQITDLPADLAVAAATEAADGRLEVLWSDGHRSTYPPGRRTADDGGDRRTESGKRLWRAADFVAGIPEADWSAHLADPAERAAVLRAVQRLGFAVLRGVPAEERQVLAVAESFGFVRRTNYGELFDVRVEPNPTNLAFSAAAIAPHTDNPYRDPVPTVQLLHCLANEAEGGDSALVDGFQAAALLRAEAPDDFAVLTRTPVPFVYRDRHTELRADRPLITTDGLGRIREVRLNNRSIGQLDLPEHELEKFYAAYRRFAEITLRPELQLAFRLAPGDCLVFDNTRLLHARTAFEREGRRHLQGCYADLDALASTLAVLDRRTAALDELAELFEGEGAGEYLGEAVTQAEHMLQAAALAQQAGAPDALVAAALLHDVGHFTSAVTGRQLMAGQDNRHSETGADWLAQWFPTSVTEPIRLHVAAKRYLCTVEPAYRARLSEASEYTLQVQGGPLTEDQAAAFAALPGAADAVAVRRWDDAAKTAGTGTPCFDDYRPLLARLMAER
;
A
#
# COMPACT_ATOMS: atom_id res chain seq x y z
N MET A 1 -24.96 -7.86 -30.52
CA MET A 1 -23.53 -7.87 -30.13
C MET A 1 -23.39 -6.97 -28.92
N PRO A 2 -22.64 -7.35 -27.89
CA PRO A 2 -22.35 -6.43 -26.79
C PRO A 2 -21.70 -5.18 -27.37
N ASP A 3 -22.10 -3.99 -26.90
CA ASP A 3 -21.52 -2.73 -27.35
C ASP A 3 -20.20 -2.51 -26.59
N PRO A 4 -19.03 -2.66 -27.23
CA PRO A 4 -17.74 -2.48 -26.55
C PRO A 4 -17.52 -1.05 -26.05
N THR A 5 -18.26 -0.06 -26.58
CA THR A 5 -18.20 1.31 -26.08
C THR A 5 -18.78 1.45 -24.67
N ALA A 6 -19.58 0.48 -24.22
CA ALA A 6 -20.05 0.40 -22.83
C ALA A 6 -18.89 0.15 -21.82
N ALA A 7 -17.75 -0.38 -22.28
CA ALA A 7 -16.55 -0.58 -21.47
C ALA A 7 -15.54 0.60 -21.54
N GLY A 8 -15.77 1.57 -22.44
CA GLY A 8 -14.96 2.79 -22.58
C GLY A 8 -14.57 3.12 -24.03
N PRO A 9 -13.94 4.29 -24.26
CA PRO A 9 -13.46 4.69 -25.59
C PRO A 9 -12.44 3.70 -26.19
N ALA A 10 -12.47 3.50 -27.51
CA ALA A 10 -11.58 2.55 -28.21
C ALA A 10 -10.09 2.77 -27.91
N TYR A 11 -9.62 4.02 -28.02
CA TYR A 11 -8.25 4.39 -27.65
C TYR A 11 -7.92 4.05 -26.20
N TRP A 12 -8.83 4.32 -25.26
CA TRP A 12 -8.59 4.04 -23.86
C TRP A 12 -8.42 2.54 -23.60
N LEU A 13 -9.29 1.71 -24.17
CA LEU A 13 -9.20 0.26 -24.05
C LEU A 13 -7.88 -0.26 -24.65
N ARG A 14 -7.60 0.05 -25.92
CA ARG A 14 -6.38 -0.40 -26.63
C ARG A 14 -5.08 0.07 -25.98
N ASP A 15 -5.06 1.33 -25.52
CA ASP A 15 -3.93 1.93 -24.81
C ASP A 15 -3.68 1.27 -23.43
N ASN A 16 -4.71 0.61 -22.89
CA ASN A 16 -4.67 -0.12 -21.63
C ASN A 16 -4.76 -1.65 -21.80
N CYS A 17 -4.40 -2.19 -22.97
CA CYS A 17 -4.28 -3.63 -23.18
C CYS A 17 -3.33 -4.25 -22.13
N PRO A 18 -3.73 -5.33 -21.43
CA PRO A 18 -2.91 -5.95 -20.39
C PRO A 18 -1.95 -7.03 -20.92
N CYS A 19 -1.95 -7.33 -22.22
CA CYS A 19 -1.15 -8.44 -22.77
C CYS A 19 0.36 -8.16 -22.73
N ALA A 20 1.16 -9.23 -22.81
CA ALA A 20 2.62 -9.17 -22.77
C ALA A 20 3.26 -8.40 -23.95
N ASP A 21 2.56 -8.27 -25.08
CA ASP A 21 3.02 -7.46 -26.23
C ASP A 21 2.85 -5.96 -25.97
N CYS A 22 1.90 -5.60 -25.10
CA CYS A 22 1.56 -4.21 -24.79
C CYS A 22 2.19 -3.74 -23.48
N ARG A 23 2.47 -4.65 -22.56
CA ARG A 23 3.07 -4.37 -21.25
C ARG A 23 4.14 -5.39 -20.92
N ASP A 24 5.26 -4.89 -20.42
CA ASP A 24 6.34 -5.73 -19.92
C ASP A 24 5.81 -6.59 -18.75
N PRO A 25 5.88 -7.94 -18.82
CA PRO A 25 5.32 -8.81 -17.79
C PRO A 25 5.95 -8.66 -16.40
N ARG A 26 7.14 -8.06 -16.30
CA ARG A 26 7.86 -7.92 -15.03
C ARG A 26 7.59 -6.58 -14.35
N SER A 27 7.58 -5.50 -15.12
CA SER A 27 7.46 -4.12 -14.63
C SER A 27 6.08 -3.52 -14.83
N GLY A 28 5.24 -4.13 -15.69
CA GLY A 28 3.93 -3.60 -16.10
C GLY A 28 4.00 -2.35 -16.98
N GLN A 29 5.21 -1.93 -17.38
CA GLN A 29 5.42 -0.74 -18.20
C GLN A 29 4.91 -0.95 -19.62
N LYS A 30 4.32 0.11 -20.19
CA LYS A 30 3.80 0.10 -21.56
C LYS A 30 4.95 -0.02 -22.56
N LEU A 31 4.81 -0.90 -23.54
CA LEU A 31 5.84 -1.22 -24.55
C LEU A 31 5.70 -0.42 -25.86
N PHE A 32 4.68 0.43 -25.97
CA PHE A 32 4.40 1.24 -27.15
C PHE A 32 4.03 2.67 -26.75
N GLN A 33 4.16 3.59 -27.71
CA GLN A 33 3.74 4.98 -27.62
C GLN A 33 2.33 5.16 -28.16
N ILE A 34 1.61 6.20 -27.73
CA ILE A 34 0.26 6.48 -28.24
C ILE A 34 0.23 6.65 -29.77
N THR A 35 1.32 7.14 -30.36
CA THR A 35 1.48 7.33 -31.81
C THR A 35 1.72 6.05 -32.59
N ASP A 36 1.98 4.93 -31.90
CA ASP A 36 2.07 3.61 -32.54
C ASP A 36 0.67 3.01 -32.78
N LEU A 37 -0.37 3.55 -32.13
CA LEU A 37 -1.75 3.20 -32.41
C LEU A 37 -2.25 3.96 -33.67
N PRO A 38 -3.00 3.32 -34.57
CA PRO A 38 -3.54 3.99 -35.76
C PRO A 38 -4.45 5.16 -35.39
N ALA A 39 -4.37 6.25 -36.17
CA ALA A 39 -5.20 7.46 -35.96
C ALA A 39 -6.71 7.18 -36.08
N ASP A 40 -7.07 6.17 -36.86
CA ASP A 40 -8.43 5.68 -37.11
C ASP A 40 -8.72 4.37 -36.35
N LEU A 41 -8.05 4.15 -35.20
CA LEU A 41 -8.27 2.99 -34.35
C LEU A 41 -9.76 2.81 -34.04
N ALA A 42 -10.27 1.62 -34.38
CA ALA A 42 -11.65 1.23 -34.16
C ALA A 42 -11.71 -0.18 -33.58
N VAL A 43 -12.84 -0.48 -32.94
CA VAL A 43 -13.17 -1.86 -32.56
C VAL A 43 -13.66 -2.59 -33.81
N ALA A 44 -12.93 -3.61 -34.25
CA ALA A 44 -13.32 -4.46 -35.37
C ALA A 44 -14.34 -5.52 -34.96
N ALA A 45 -14.15 -6.12 -33.78
CA ALA A 45 -15.14 -7.02 -33.15
C ALA A 45 -14.97 -7.02 -31.63
N ALA A 46 -16.05 -7.31 -30.91
CA ALA A 46 -16.01 -7.50 -29.47
C ALA A 46 -16.98 -8.60 -29.04
N THR A 47 -16.53 -9.44 -28.12
CA THR A 47 -17.29 -10.55 -27.56
C THR A 47 -17.08 -10.62 -26.06
N GLU A 48 -18.14 -10.91 -25.33
CA GLU A 48 -18.07 -11.21 -23.91
C GLU A 48 -18.07 -12.73 -23.74
N ALA A 49 -17.04 -13.26 -23.07
CA ALA A 49 -16.94 -14.66 -22.75
C ALA A 49 -17.93 -15.05 -21.64
N ALA A 50 -18.20 -16.36 -21.49
CA ALA A 50 -19.15 -16.86 -20.49
C ALA A 50 -18.76 -16.55 -19.04
N ASP A 51 -17.48 -16.26 -18.79
CA ASP A 51 -16.93 -15.84 -17.50
C ASP A 51 -16.84 -14.31 -17.34
N GLY A 52 -17.49 -13.55 -18.24
CA GLY A 52 -17.57 -12.09 -18.19
C GLY A 52 -16.32 -11.36 -18.68
N ARG A 53 -15.31 -12.07 -19.20
CA ARG A 53 -14.16 -11.41 -19.85
C ARG A 53 -14.60 -10.72 -21.15
N LEU A 54 -14.08 -9.52 -21.38
CA LEU A 54 -14.28 -8.82 -22.65
C LEU A 54 -13.09 -9.10 -23.58
N GLU A 55 -13.37 -9.69 -24.73
CA GLU A 55 -12.42 -9.90 -25.82
C GLU A 55 -12.68 -8.87 -26.92
N VAL A 56 -11.63 -8.17 -27.36
CA VAL A 56 -11.71 -7.11 -28.37
C VAL A 56 -10.69 -7.37 -29.47
N LEU A 57 -11.16 -7.42 -30.71
CA LEU A 57 -10.34 -7.36 -31.92
C LEU A 57 -10.35 -5.91 -32.43
N TRP A 58 -9.16 -5.37 -32.66
CA TRP A 58 -8.94 -4.00 -33.09
C TRP A 58 -8.73 -3.89 -34.60
N SER A 59 -8.92 -2.70 -35.17
CA SER A 59 -8.67 -2.44 -36.59
C SER A 59 -7.21 -2.61 -37.02
N ASP A 60 -6.26 -2.55 -36.08
CA ASP A 60 -4.84 -2.88 -36.30
C ASP A 60 -4.56 -4.40 -36.30
N GLY A 61 -5.59 -5.22 -36.11
CA GLY A 61 -5.51 -6.68 -36.02
C GLY A 61 -5.11 -7.21 -34.64
N HIS A 62 -4.80 -6.34 -33.67
CA HIS A 62 -4.45 -6.73 -32.30
C HIS A 62 -5.68 -7.32 -31.57
N ARG A 63 -5.43 -8.25 -30.64
CA ARG A 63 -6.47 -8.84 -29.80
C ARG A 63 -6.15 -8.56 -28.34
N SER A 64 -7.13 -7.99 -27.64
CA SER A 64 -7.03 -7.71 -26.21
C SER A 64 -8.10 -8.48 -25.45
N THR A 65 -7.73 -9.00 -24.28
CA THR A 65 -8.66 -9.63 -23.35
C THR A 65 -8.62 -8.86 -22.03
N TYR A 66 -9.79 -8.49 -21.52
CA TYR A 66 -9.96 -7.75 -20.29
C TYR A 66 -10.76 -8.57 -19.27
N PRO A 67 -10.37 -8.56 -17.99
CA PRO A 67 -11.13 -9.26 -16.95
C PRO A 67 -12.53 -8.62 -16.74
N PRO A 68 -13.51 -9.38 -16.21
CA PRO A 68 -14.81 -8.85 -15.84
C PRO A 68 -14.66 -7.69 -14.84
N GLY A 69 -15.60 -6.74 -14.89
CA GLY A 69 -15.64 -5.65 -13.91
C GLY A 69 -14.62 -4.53 -14.12
N ARG A 70 -13.89 -4.50 -15.24
CA ARG A 70 -13.06 -3.34 -15.64
C ARG A 70 -13.94 -2.14 -16.04
N ARG A 71 -14.72 -1.60 -15.09
CA ARG A 71 -15.44 -0.34 -15.24
C ARG A 71 -14.46 0.82 -15.16
N THR A 72 -14.75 1.83 -15.96
CA THR A 72 -14.12 3.14 -16.01
C THR A 72 -14.00 3.75 -14.62
N ALA A 73 -12.77 4.14 -14.25
CA ALA A 73 -12.40 4.83 -13.03
C ALA A 73 -13.47 5.83 -12.54
N ASP A 74 -14.16 5.49 -11.46
CA ASP A 74 -14.99 6.46 -10.70
C ASP A 74 -14.61 6.48 -9.19
N ASP A 75 -13.55 5.75 -8.84
CA ASP A 75 -12.93 5.62 -7.52
C ASP A 75 -11.43 6.04 -7.53
N GLY A 76 -10.89 6.38 -8.71
CA GLY A 76 -9.47 6.65 -8.97
C GLY A 76 -9.02 8.12 -8.91
N GLY A 77 -9.67 8.97 -8.12
CA GLY A 77 -9.23 10.35 -7.91
C GLY A 77 -7.85 10.43 -7.24
N ASP A 78 -7.13 11.55 -7.39
CA ASP A 78 -5.87 11.76 -6.66
C ASP A 78 -6.16 11.78 -5.15
N ARG A 79 -5.70 10.73 -4.46
CA ARG A 79 -5.92 10.53 -3.01
C ARG A 79 -5.32 11.62 -2.13
N ARG A 80 -4.51 12.52 -2.70
CA ARG A 80 -3.97 13.72 -2.02
C ARG A 80 -4.96 14.88 -1.97
N THR A 81 -5.97 14.88 -2.84
CA THR A 81 -7.02 15.93 -2.85
C THR A 81 -8.08 15.67 -1.80
N GLU A 82 -8.88 16.70 -1.48
CA GLU A 82 -10.02 16.61 -0.55
C GLU A 82 -10.98 15.45 -0.84
N SER A 83 -11.11 14.99 -2.10
CA SER A 83 -11.94 13.83 -2.45
C SER A 83 -11.38 12.50 -1.93
N GLY A 84 -10.07 12.41 -1.73
CA GLY A 84 -9.42 11.24 -1.12
C GLY A 84 -9.29 11.32 0.40
N LYS A 85 -9.76 12.41 1.01
CA LYS A 85 -9.62 12.70 2.43
C LYS A 85 -11.00 12.72 3.11
N ARG A 86 -11.02 12.44 4.41
CA ARG A 86 -12.17 12.79 5.27
C ARG A 86 -11.86 14.12 5.94
N LEU A 87 -12.53 15.19 5.53
CA LEU A 87 -12.41 16.49 6.18
C LEU A 87 -13.05 16.44 7.57
N TRP A 88 -12.47 17.14 8.55
CA TRP A 88 -12.90 17.02 9.94
C TRP A 88 -12.86 18.33 10.73
N ARG A 89 -13.62 18.34 11.83
CA ARG A 89 -13.62 19.34 12.90
C ARG A 89 -13.14 18.68 14.21
N ALA A 90 -12.78 19.47 15.22
CA ALA A 90 -12.27 18.95 16.49
C ALA A 90 -13.26 17.98 17.17
N ALA A 91 -14.57 18.25 17.05
CA ALA A 91 -15.63 17.42 17.62
C ALA A 91 -15.71 15.99 17.04
N ASP A 92 -15.11 15.73 15.88
CA ASP A 92 -15.10 14.39 15.27
C ASP A 92 -14.18 13.40 16.02
N PHE A 93 -13.36 13.90 16.96
CA PHE A 93 -12.39 13.11 17.72
C PHE A 93 -12.70 13.04 19.23
N VAL A 94 -13.96 13.30 19.63
CA VAL A 94 -14.38 13.15 21.04
C VAL A 94 -14.19 11.71 21.54
N ALA A 95 -14.32 10.72 20.66
CA ALA A 95 -14.10 9.31 20.99
C ALA A 95 -12.61 8.91 21.03
N GLY A 96 -11.70 9.81 20.67
CA GLY A 96 -10.27 9.55 20.56
C GLY A 96 -9.68 9.97 19.22
N ILE A 97 -8.35 10.09 19.19
CA ILE A 97 -7.56 10.38 18.00
C ILE A 97 -7.04 9.08 17.37
N PRO A 98 -6.67 9.06 16.08
CA PRO A 98 -6.00 7.90 15.48
C PRO A 98 -4.63 7.68 16.15
N GLU A 99 -4.51 6.57 16.88
CA GLU A 99 -3.28 6.21 17.57
C GLU A 99 -3.05 4.69 17.56
N ALA A 100 -1.79 4.30 17.69
CA ALA A 100 -1.35 2.91 17.74
C ALA A 100 -0.09 2.78 18.59
N ASP A 101 0.16 1.59 19.15
CA ASP A 101 1.42 1.28 19.82
C ASP A 101 2.54 1.06 18.79
N TRP A 102 3.74 1.59 19.08
CA TRP A 102 4.90 1.50 18.20
C TRP A 102 5.33 0.05 17.95
N SER A 103 5.27 -0.82 18.97
CA SER A 103 5.63 -2.23 18.81
C SER A 103 4.61 -2.96 17.94
N ALA A 104 3.32 -2.64 18.07
CA ALA A 104 2.26 -3.18 17.21
C ALA A 104 2.41 -2.69 15.76
N HIS A 105 2.71 -1.40 15.53
CA HIS A 105 2.99 -0.86 14.20
C HIS A 105 4.18 -1.56 13.51
N LEU A 106 5.19 -1.96 14.27
CA LEU A 106 6.33 -2.72 13.74
C LEU A 106 5.97 -4.19 13.48
N ALA A 107 5.24 -4.84 14.37
CA ALA A 107 4.98 -6.27 14.32
C ALA A 107 3.81 -6.67 13.41
N ASP A 108 2.76 -5.86 13.36
CA ASP A 108 1.50 -6.18 12.66
C ASP A 108 1.33 -5.32 11.39
N PRO A 109 1.39 -5.94 10.19
CA PRO A 109 1.10 -5.27 8.92
C PRO A 109 -0.28 -4.59 8.87
N ALA A 110 -1.29 -5.13 9.54
CA ALA A 110 -2.64 -4.58 9.57
C ALA A 110 -2.70 -3.30 10.41
N GLU A 111 -2.05 -3.30 11.58
CA GLU A 111 -1.92 -2.11 12.43
C GLU A 111 -1.12 -1.00 11.72
N ARG A 112 0.00 -1.38 11.09
CA ARG A 112 0.78 -0.46 10.24
C ARG A 112 -0.10 0.15 9.14
N ALA A 113 -0.86 -0.66 8.42
CA ALA A 113 -1.76 -0.18 7.38
C ALA A 113 -2.82 0.77 7.95
N ALA A 114 -3.37 0.49 9.14
CA ALA A 114 -4.35 1.36 9.80
C ALA A 114 -3.75 2.74 10.12
N VAL A 115 -2.53 2.80 10.66
CA VAL A 115 -1.81 4.05 10.94
C VAL A 115 -1.57 4.85 9.66
N LEU A 116 -0.99 4.23 8.63
CA LEU A 116 -0.70 4.93 7.37
C LEU A 116 -1.99 5.38 6.66
N ARG A 117 -3.06 4.58 6.74
CA ARG A 117 -4.38 4.94 6.21
C ARG A 117 -5.02 6.09 6.98
N ALA A 118 -4.80 6.17 8.29
CA ALA A 118 -5.23 7.32 9.09
C ALA A 118 -4.49 8.60 8.67
N VAL A 119 -3.16 8.56 8.49
CA VAL A 119 -2.41 9.70 7.94
C VAL A 119 -2.90 10.05 6.53
N GLN A 120 -3.10 9.07 5.65
CA GLN A 120 -3.59 9.32 4.30
C GLN A 120 -4.99 9.95 4.29
N ARG A 121 -5.94 9.47 5.10
CA ARG A 121 -7.35 9.90 5.05
C ARG A 121 -7.67 11.07 5.97
N LEU A 122 -7.15 11.07 7.19
CA LEU A 122 -7.39 12.06 8.24
C LEU A 122 -6.28 13.11 8.30
N GLY A 123 -5.11 12.83 7.74
CA GLY A 123 -3.97 13.75 7.74
C GLY A 123 -3.03 13.56 8.93
N PHE A 124 -3.34 12.71 9.92
CA PHE A 124 -2.44 12.44 11.03
C PHE A 124 -2.70 11.10 11.74
N ALA A 125 -1.71 10.67 12.53
CA ALA A 125 -1.80 9.62 13.54
C ALA A 125 -0.74 9.83 14.63
N VAL A 126 -0.95 9.27 15.82
CA VAL A 126 0.02 9.27 16.93
C VAL A 126 0.51 7.85 17.20
N LEU A 127 1.82 7.65 17.14
CA LEU A 127 2.45 6.41 17.59
C LEU A 127 2.85 6.56 19.06
N ARG A 128 2.32 5.69 19.90
CA ARG A 128 2.58 5.62 21.35
C ARG A 128 3.75 4.67 21.63
N GLY A 129 4.50 4.91 22.70
CA GLY A 129 5.53 3.97 23.15
C GLY A 129 6.76 3.89 22.22
N VAL A 130 7.00 4.89 21.38
CA VAL A 130 8.30 5.04 20.70
C VAL A 130 9.36 5.28 21.79
N PRO A 131 10.55 4.65 21.74
CA PRO A 131 11.57 4.88 22.76
C PRO A 131 11.90 6.38 22.85
N ALA A 132 11.84 6.96 24.04
CA ALA A 132 12.10 8.39 24.27
C ALA A 132 13.61 8.73 24.23
N GLU A 133 14.27 8.30 23.17
CA GLU A 133 15.69 8.46 22.89
C GLU A 133 15.91 9.30 21.64
N GLU A 134 17.07 9.95 21.53
CA GLU A 134 17.39 10.74 20.36
C GLU A 134 17.38 9.88 19.08
N ARG A 135 17.03 10.52 17.96
CA ARG A 135 16.99 9.96 16.59
C ARG A 135 15.88 8.93 16.35
N GLN A 136 15.08 8.54 17.34
CA GLN A 136 13.98 7.57 17.14
C GLN A 136 12.90 8.06 16.16
N VAL A 137 12.76 9.38 15.97
CA VAL A 137 11.90 9.96 14.92
C VAL A 137 12.30 9.51 13.50
N LEU A 138 13.60 9.22 13.27
CA LEU A 138 14.09 8.72 12.00
C LEU A 138 13.63 7.27 11.76
N ALA A 139 13.72 6.42 12.79
CA ALA A 139 13.22 5.04 12.71
C ALA A 139 11.71 4.98 12.42
N VAL A 140 10.94 5.93 12.97
CA VAL A 140 9.51 6.07 12.64
C VAL A 140 9.32 6.42 11.16
N ALA A 141 10.05 7.40 10.63
CA ALA A 141 9.98 7.76 9.21
C ALA A 141 10.40 6.61 8.28
N GLU A 142 11.46 5.89 8.64
CA GLU A 142 12.00 4.73 7.90
C GLU A 142 11.06 3.52 7.93
N SER A 143 10.14 3.42 8.90
CA SER A 143 9.16 2.34 8.95
C SER A 143 8.13 2.35 7.81
N PHE A 144 7.97 3.49 7.12
CA PHE A 144 7.02 3.66 6.02
C PHE A 144 7.59 4.37 4.78
N GLY A 145 8.78 4.94 4.86
CA GLY A 145 9.37 5.67 3.75
C GLY A 145 10.80 6.13 4.00
N PHE A 146 11.12 7.34 3.54
CA PHE A 146 12.47 7.89 3.59
C PHE A 146 12.47 9.26 4.25
N VAL A 147 13.54 9.56 4.99
CA VAL A 147 13.75 10.87 5.61
C VAL A 147 14.12 11.90 4.54
N ARG A 148 13.38 13.01 4.48
CA ARG A 148 13.71 14.17 3.67
C ARG A 148 14.73 15.05 4.40
N ARG A 149 16.01 14.88 4.04
CA ARG A 149 17.09 15.72 4.55
C ARG A 149 16.95 17.17 4.08
N THR A 150 17.18 18.12 4.99
CA THR A 150 17.12 19.57 4.72
C THR A 150 18.40 20.28 5.17
N ASN A 151 18.46 21.62 5.06
CA ASN A 151 19.55 22.40 5.67
C ASN A 151 19.56 22.30 7.21
N TYR A 152 18.47 21.87 7.84
CA TYR A 152 18.44 21.56 9.27
C TYR A 152 19.06 20.19 9.61
N GLY A 153 19.38 19.37 8.60
CA GLY A 153 19.84 17.99 8.78
C GLY A 153 18.76 16.97 8.45
N GLU A 154 18.95 15.74 8.95
CA GLU A 154 17.96 14.65 8.88
C GLU A 154 16.83 14.85 9.89
N LEU A 155 17.13 15.52 11.02
CA LEU A 155 16.21 15.89 12.07
C LEU A 155 16.55 17.28 12.59
N PHE A 156 15.67 17.84 13.40
CA PHE A 156 15.87 19.10 14.11
C PHE A 156 15.28 19.04 15.52
N ASP A 157 15.86 19.82 16.44
CA ASP A 157 15.43 19.91 17.83
C ASP A 157 14.46 21.07 18.06
N VAL A 158 13.35 20.80 18.74
CA VAL A 158 12.42 21.81 19.25
C VAL A 158 12.47 21.79 20.78
N ARG A 159 13.28 22.69 21.34
CA ARG A 159 13.54 22.78 22.79
C ARG A 159 12.96 24.07 23.35
N VAL A 160 12.31 24.00 24.51
CA VAL A 160 11.99 25.21 25.29
C VAL A 160 12.97 25.24 26.46
N GLU A 161 13.86 26.22 26.43
CA GLU A 161 14.84 26.48 27.48
C GLU A 161 14.47 27.79 28.21
N PRO A 162 14.83 27.95 29.50
CA PRO A 162 14.48 29.14 30.29
C PRO A 162 15.03 30.50 29.78
N ASN A 163 15.73 30.56 28.63
CA ASN A 163 16.25 31.79 28.00
C ASN A 163 16.51 31.61 26.48
N PRO A 164 15.50 31.70 25.60
CA PRO A 164 15.64 31.35 24.20
C PRO A 164 16.01 32.52 23.26
N THR A 165 16.83 32.26 22.23
CA THR A 165 17.20 33.21 21.17
C THR A 165 16.24 33.23 19.95
N ASN A 166 15.30 32.29 19.86
CA ASN A 166 14.31 32.18 18.77
C ASN A 166 12.89 32.04 19.36
N LEU A 167 11.91 32.72 18.77
CA LEU A 167 10.50 32.72 19.19
C LEU A 167 9.83 31.34 19.15
N ALA A 168 10.27 30.41 18.30
CA ALA A 168 9.83 29.00 18.35
C ALA A 168 10.14 28.34 19.71
N PHE A 169 11.15 28.86 20.42
CA PHE A 169 11.56 28.44 21.75
C PHE A 169 11.00 29.33 22.87
N SER A 170 10.20 30.37 22.54
CA SER A 170 9.55 31.25 23.52
C SER A 170 8.29 30.62 24.14
N ALA A 171 7.80 31.21 25.23
CA ALA A 171 6.59 30.75 25.92
C ALA A 171 5.26 31.04 25.17
N ALA A 172 5.30 31.84 24.09
CA ALA A 172 4.11 32.32 23.38
C ALA A 172 3.42 31.22 22.54
N ALA A 173 2.12 31.36 22.29
CA ALA A 173 1.40 30.47 21.39
C ALA A 173 1.99 30.55 19.97
N ILE A 174 2.05 29.41 19.28
CA ILE A 174 2.39 29.35 17.86
C ILE A 174 1.08 29.18 17.10
N ALA A 175 0.74 30.17 16.26
CA ALA A 175 -0.45 30.13 15.43
C ALA A 175 -0.43 28.95 14.43
N PRO A 176 -1.60 28.46 13.97
CA PRO A 176 -1.68 27.41 12.97
C PRO A 176 -0.87 27.72 11.72
N HIS A 177 0.03 26.82 11.35
CA HIS A 177 0.86 26.95 10.16
C HIS A 177 1.23 25.60 9.55
N THR A 178 1.62 25.62 8.27
CA THR A 178 2.34 24.54 7.60
C THR A 178 3.83 24.84 7.58
N ASP A 179 4.65 23.80 7.63
CA ASP A 179 6.10 23.95 7.61
C ASP A 179 6.65 24.13 6.20
N ASN A 180 7.70 24.96 6.13
CA ASN A 180 8.54 25.13 4.96
C ASN A 180 7.79 25.45 3.64
N PRO A 181 6.81 26.36 3.61
CA PRO A 181 6.11 26.69 2.36
C PRO A 181 7.03 27.35 1.32
N TYR A 182 8.21 27.80 1.73
CA TYR A 182 9.32 28.28 0.89
C TYR A 182 10.10 27.19 0.16
N ARG A 183 9.75 25.90 0.32
CA ARG A 183 10.31 24.78 -0.44
C ARG A 183 9.36 24.32 -1.54
N ASP A 184 9.94 23.95 -2.67
CA ASP A 184 9.21 23.39 -3.81
C ASP A 184 10.01 22.23 -4.42
N PRO A 185 9.59 20.96 -4.23
CA PRO A 185 8.39 20.55 -3.50
C PRO A 185 8.48 20.79 -1.99
N VAL A 186 7.33 21.10 -1.36
CA VAL A 186 7.21 21.20 0.11
C VAL A 186 7.38 19.80 0.74
N PRO A 187 8.04 19.64 1.91
CA PRO A 187 7.97 18.42 2.70
C PRO A 187 6.52 18.02 2.95
N THR A 188 6.14 16.82 2.52
CA THR A 188 4.73 16.44 2.52
C THR A 188 4.29 15.74 3.80
N VAL A 189 5.21 15.15 4.56
CA VAL A 189 4.97 14.62 5.90
C VAL A 189 5.93 15.28 6.89
N GLN A 190 5.42 15.65 8.06
CA GLN A 190 6.22 16.05 9.20
C GLN A 190 5.99 15.08 10.36
N LEU A 191 7.06 14.79 11.10
CA LEU A 191 7.03 13.98 12.30
C LEU A 191 7.50 14.82 13.48
N LEU A 192 6.88 14.65 14.65
CA LEU A 192 7.28 15.28 15.90
C LEU A 192 7.25 14.23 17.02
N HIS A 193 8.44 13.81 17.46
CA HIS A 193 8.61 12.83 18.54
C HIS A 193 8.97 13.51 19.85
N CYS A 194 8.22 13.21 20.90
CA CYS A 194 8.41 13.79 22.22
C CYS A 194 9.41 13.01 23.06
N LEU A 195 10.53 13.65 23.41
CA LEU A 195 11.54 13.09 24.32
C LEU A 195 11.31 13.52 25.77
N ALA A 196 10.77 14.72 25.96
CA ALA A 196 10.43 15.26 27.26
C ALA A 196 9.31 16.29 27.17
N ASN A 197 8.37 16.25 28.11
CA ASN A 197 7.32 17.26 28.23
C ASN A 197 6.90 17.46 29.69
N GLU A 198 7.67 18.27 30.42
CA GLU A 198 7.47 18.61 31.83
C GLU A 198 6.73 19.95 32.03
N ALA A 199 6.43 20.68 30.95
CA ALA A 199 5.79 21.99 31.01
C ALA A 199 4.26 21.90 31.10
N GLU A 200 3.61 22.80 31.86
CA GLU A 200 2.14 22.95 31.85
C GLU A 200 1.72 23.86 30.68
N GLY A 201 0.65 23.49 29.97
CA GLY A 201 0.31 24.07 28.66
C GLY A 201 1.27 23.62 27.55
N GLY A 202 1.35 24.38 26.46
CA GLY A 202 2.19 24.04 25.32
C GLY A 202 1.74 22.79 24.55
N ASP A 203 0.44 22.49 24.63
CA ASP A 203 -0.19 21.37 23.96
C ASP A 203 -0.11 21.57 22.44
N SER A 204 0.06 20.45 21.74
CA SER A 204 0.01 20.44 20.28
C SER A 204 -1.43 20.70 19.84
N ALA A 205 -1.60 21.46 18.78
CA ALA A 205 -2.90 21.63 18.14
C ALA A 205 -2.79 21.39 16.64
N LEU A 206 -3.81 20.74 16.08
CA LEU A 206 -3.97 20.51 14.65
C LEU A 206 -5.24 21.20 14.14
N VAL A 207 -5.15 21.74 12.93
CA VAL A 207 -6.28 22.29 12.18
C VAL A 207 -6.28 21.67 10.80
N ASP A 208 -7.43 21.13 10.39
CA ASP A 208 -7.62 20.64 9.04
C ASP A 208 -7.70 21.79 8.03
N GLY A 209 -6.58 22.08 7.37
CA GLY A 209 -6.50 23.15 6.38
C GLY A 209 -7.45 22.96 5.20
N PHE A 210 -7.76 21.72 4.83
CA PHE A 210 -8.72 21.45 3.76
C PHE A 210 -10.14 21.75 4.22
N GLN A 211 -10.50 21.41 5.46
CA GLN A 211 -11.78 21.82 6.04
C GLN A 211 -11.89 23.34 6.13
N ALA A 212 -10.84 24.04 6.57
CA ALA A 212 -10.81 25.50 6.61
C ALA A 212 -10.97 26.12 5.22
N ALA A 213 -10.28 25.57 4.22
CA ALA A 213 -10.37 26.03 2.83
C ALA A 213 -11.74 25.72 2.20
N ALA A 214 -12.35 24.59 2.54
CA ALA A 214 -13.71 24.26 2.13
C ALA A 214 -14.76 25.20 2.75
N LEU A 215 -14.57 25.60 4.01
CA LEU A 215 -15.39 26.64 4.66
C LEU A 215 -15.22 27.99 3.96
N LEU A 216 -13.99 28.40 3.65
CA LEU A 216 -13.75 29.63 2.88
C LEU A 216 -14.46 29.58 1.53
N ARG A 217 -14.36 28.46 0.81
CA ARG A 217 -15.04 28.26 -0.48
C ARG A 217 -16.56 28.41 -0.37
N ALA A 218 -17.15 27.92 0.72
CA ALA A 218 -18.59 28.00 0.95
C ALA A 218 -19.06 29.39 1.43
N GLU A 219 -18.31 30.01 2.33
CA GLU A 219 -18.68 31.27 2.99
C GLU A 219 -18.30 32.50 2.15
N ALA A 220 -17.22 32.42 1.37
CA ALA A 220 -16.64 33.51 0.59
C ALA A 220 -15.93 32.97 -0.66
N PRO A 221 -16.69 32.53 -1.70
CA PRO A 221 -16.12 31.93 -2.90
C PRO A 221 -15.16 32.85 -3.66
N ASP A 222 -15.37 34.16 -3.63
CA ASP A 222 -14.47 35.14 -4.23
C ASP A 222 -13.12 35.21 -3.50
N ASP A 223 -13.12 35.17 -2.17
CA ASP A 223 -11.90 35.12 -1.37
C ASP A 223 -11.14 33.82 -1.62
N PHE A 224 -11.85 32.69 -1.70
CA PHE A 224 -11.27 31.41 -2.08
C PHE A 224 -10.64 31.47 -3.48
N ALA A 225 -11.29 32.11 -4.45
CA ALA A 225 -10.74 32.29 -5.79
C ALA A 225 -9.48 33.16 -5.79
N VAL A 226 -9.41 34.19 -4.95
CA VAL A 226 -8.20 35.00 -4.76
C VAL A 226 -7.08 34.14 -4.17
N LEU A 227 -7.33 33.41 -3.08
CA LEU A 227 -6.31 32.61 -2.40
C LEU A 227 -5.82 31.39 -3.19
N THR A 228 -6.55 30.97 -4.22
CA THR A 228 -6.16 29.88 -5.12
C THR A 228 -5.38 30.34 -6.35
N ARG A 229 -5.48 31.63 -6.72
CA ARG A 229 -4.89 32.17 -7.94
C ARG A 229 -3.69 33.07 -7.69
N THR A 230 -3.63 33.74 -6.55
CA THR A 230 -2.54 34.67 -6.21
C THR A 230 -1.31 33.89 -5.74
N PRO A 231 -0.18 33.90 -6.48
CA PRO A 231 1.06 33.33 -6.00
C PRO A 231 1.62 34.19 -4.87
N VAL A 232 1.92 33.56 -3.73
CA VAL A 232 2.53 34.21 -2.57
C VAL A 232 4.01 33.82 -2.55
N PRO A 233 4.94 34.79 -2.52
CA PRO A 233 6.35 34.47 -2.30
C PRO A 233 6.52 34.00 -0.86
N PHE A 234 7.03 32.80 -0.67
CA PHE A 234 7.50 32.32 0.63
C PHE A 234 9.01 32.35 0.64
N VAL A 235 9.63 32.97 1.65
CA VAL A 235 11.08 33.16 1.74
C VAL A 235 11.60 32.73 3.10
N TYR A 236 12.70 31.98 3.08
CA TYR A 236 13.53 31.70 4.23
C TYR A 236 14.97 32.09 3.91
N ARG A 237 15.64 32.77 4.84
CA ARG A 237 17.05 33.15 4.68
C ARG A 237 17.78 33.05 6.01
N ASP A 238 18.90 32.36 6.02
CA ASP A 238 19.89 32.35 7.09
C ASP A 238 21.30 32.65 6.52
N ARG A 239 22.36 32.46 7.32
CA ARG A 239 23.76 32.71 6.91
C ARG A 239 24.24 31.83 5.74
N HIS A 240 23.70 30.63 5.60
CA HIS A 240 24.17 29.58 4.71
C HIS A 240 23.11 29.10 3.69
N THR A 241 21.86 29.51 3.87
CA THR A 241 20.71 28.99 3.14
C THR A 241 19.76 30.13 2.76
N GLU A 242 19.35 30.18 1.50
CA GLU A 242 18.22 30.97 1.04
C GLU A 242 17.28 30.06 0.24
N LEU A 243 16.01 30.05 0.60
CA LEU A 243 14.97 29.24 -0.04
C LEU A 243 13.79 30.13 -0.38
N ARG A 244 13.22 29.92 -1.57
CA ARG A 244 12.06 30.64 -2.06
C ARG A 244 11.14 29.73 -2.85
N ALA A 245 9.83 29.90 -2.66
CA ALA A 245 8.81 29.33 -3.51
C ALA A 245 7.65 30.33 -3.67
N ASP A 246 7.20 30.54 -4.91
CA ASP A 246 6.05 31.38 -5.22
C ASP A 246 4.82 30.46 -5.44
N ARG A 247 3.93 30.41 -4.45
CA ARG A 247 2.82 29.43 -4.40
C ARG A 247 1.56 30.05 -3.78
N PRO A 248 0.34 29.69 -4.22
CA PRO A 248 -0.87 30.17 -3.57
C PRO A 248 -1.01 29.61 -2.14
N LEU A 249 -1.80 30.30 -1.30
CA LEU A 249 -2.13 29.82 0.04
C LEU A 249 -2.96 28.52 -0.02
N ILE A 250 -3.79 28.36 -1.05
CA ILE A 250 -4.59 27.17 -1.30
C ILE A 250 -4.31 26.71 -2.73
N THR A 251 -3.84 25.48 -2.93
CA THR A 251 -3.67 24.92 -4.29
C THR A 251 -4.82 23.96 -4.57
N THR A 252 -5.39 24.06 -5.77
CA THR A 252 -6.36 23.08 -6.30
C THR A 252 -5.74 22.23 -7.40
N ASP A 253 -6.27 21.03 -7.61
CA ASP A 253 -5.93 20.23 -8.78
C ASP A 253 -6.62 20.73 -10.06
N GLY A 254 -6.39 20.05 -11.19
CA GLY A 254 -6.98 20.40 -12.47
C GLY A 254 -8.52 20.31 -12.52
N LEU A 255 -9.17 19.73 -11.52
CA LEU A 255 -10.63 19.65 -11.38
C LEU A 255 -11.16 20.64 -10.32
N GLY A 256 -10.31 21.51 -9.77
CA GLY A 256 -10.70 22.49 -8.75
C GLY A 256 -10.82 21.92 -7.33
N ARG A 257 -10.37 20.68 -7.10
CA ARG A 257 -10.38 20.04 -5.77
C ARG A 257 -9.20 20.54 -4.94
N ILE A 258 -9.44 20.88 -3.68
CA ILE A 258 -8.37 21.31 -2.76
C ILE A 258 -7.32 20.21 -2.66
N ARG A 259 -6.05 20.57 -2.85
CA ARG A 259 -4.91 19.65 -2.93
C ARG A 259 -3.83 19.95 -1.91
N GLU A 260 -3.64 21.22 -1.55
CA GLU A 260 -2.58 21.64 -0.64
C GLU A 260 -2.91 23.00 -0.03
N VAL A 261 -2.51 23.21 1.22
CA VAL A 261 -2.58 24.49 1.93
C VAL A 261 -1.17 24.88 2.35
N ARG A 262 -0.76 26.11 2.04
CA ARG A 262 0.49 26.72 2.53
C ARG A 262 0.12 27.94 3.35
N LEU A 263 0.30 27.88 4.66
CA LEU A 263 0.09 29.04 5.52
C LEU A 263 1.19 29.12 6.55
N ASN A 264 2.09 30.10 6.43
CA ASN A 264 3.08 30.38 7.46
C ASN A 264 3.45 31.87 7.41
N ASN A 265 2.82 32.66 8.27
CA ASN A 265 2.97 34.11 8.32
C ASN A 265 4.43 34.57 8.46
N ARG A 266 5.28 33.80 9.13
CA ARG A 266 6.71 34.12 9.36
C ARG A 266 7.55 34.07 8.09
N SER A 267 7.06 33.40 7.05
CA SER A 267 7.79 33.22 5.79
C SER A 267 7.09 33.83 4.59
N ILE A 268 5.95 34.51 4.75
CA ILE A 268 5.34 35.26 3.65
C ILE A 268 6.24 36.46 3.32
N GLY A 269 6.69 36.52 2.08
CA GLY A 269 7.46 37.63 1.51
C GLY A 269 6.57 38.76 1.00
N GLN A 270 7.20 39.78 0.44
CA GLN A 270 6.50 40.94 -0.14
C GLN A 270 5.77 40.55 -1.44
N LEU A 271 4.45 40.77 -1.48
CA LEU A 271 3.68 40.67 -2.72
C LEU A 271 3.89 41.92 -3.58
N ASP A 272 4.04 41.71 -4.89
CA ASP A 272 4.16 42.76 -5.90
C ASP A 272 2.95 42.68 -6.85
N LEU A 273 1.86 43.33 -6.46
CA LEU A 273 0.57 43.33 -7.16
C LEU A 273 -0.03 44.75 -7.16
N PRO A 274 -0.94 45.08 -8.09
CA PRO A 274 -1.71 46.32 -8.05
C PRO A 274 -2.46 46.49 -6.71
N GLU A 275 -2.62 47.73 -6.24
CA GLU A 275 -3.24 48.05 -4.94
C GLU A 275 -4.61 47.37 -4.74
N HIS A 276 -5.49 47.44 -5.74
CA HIS A 276 -6.81 46.82 -5.67
C HIS A 276 -6.79 45.28 -5.59
N GLU A 277 -5.73 44.62 -6.05
CA GLU A 277 -5.53 43.18 -5.88
C GLU A 277 -4.93 42.86 -4.51
N LEU A 278 -4.03 43.72 -3.99
CA LEU A 278 -3.50 43.60 -2.64
C LEU A 278 -4.62 43.72 -1.60
N GLU A 279 -5.53 44.68 -1.73
CA GLU A 279 -6.67 44.83 -0.81
C GLU A 279 -7.53 43.56 -0.75
N LYS A 280 -7.87 43.01 -1.93
CA LYS A 280 -8.63 41.75 -2.03
C LYS A 280 -7.86 40.57 -1.43
N PHE A 281 -6.56 40.47 -1.73
CA PHE A 281 -5.71 39.42 -1.17
C PHE A 281 -5.64 39.49 0.35
N TYR A 282 -5.39 40.67 0.94
CA TYR A 282 -5.28 40.80 2.38
C TYR A 282 -6.63 40.59 3.09
N ALA A 283 -7.75 41.00 2.49
CA ALA A 283 -9.08 40.68 3.01
C ALA A 283 -9.34 39.16 3.02
N ALA A 284 -9.05 38.48 1.92
CA ALA A 284 -9.20 37.04 1.78
C ALA A 284 -8.25 36.27 2.71
N TYR A 285 -6.98 36.68 2.78
CA TYR A 285 -5.96 36.11 3.66
C TYR A 285 -6.39 36.23 5.12
N ARG A 286 -6.83 37.42 5.54
CA ARG A 286 -7.34 37.65 6.90
C ARG A 286 -8.52 36.72 7.21
N ARG A 287 -9.51 36.64 6.33
CA ARG A 287 -10.69 35.76 6.53
C ARG A 287 -10.28 34.30 6.66
N PHE A 288 -9.35 33.82 5.83
CA PHE A 288 -8.85 32.45 5.92
C PHE A 288 -8.10 32.20 7.24
N ALA A 289 -7.26 33.12 7.68
CA ALA A 289 -6.59 33.03 8.98
C ALA A 289 -7.60 33.02 10.14
N GLU A 290 -8.62 33.87 10.11
CA GLU A 290 -9.72 33.87 11.10
C GLU A 290 -10.48 32.55 11.12
N ILE A 291 -10.75 31.93 9.97
CA ILE A 291 -11.34 30.57 9.90
C ILE A 291 -10.44 29.56 10.62
N THR A 292 -9.13 29.56 10.36
CA THR A 292 -8.21 28.59 10.99
C THR A 292 -8.12 28.70 12.51
N LEU A 293 -8.50 29.86 13.07
CA LEU A 293 -8.50 30.13 14.50
C LEU A 293 -9.83 29.78 15.18
N ARG A 294 -10.86 29.36 14.43
CA ARG A 294 -12.15 28.98 15.00
C ARG A 294 -12.00 27.80 15.98
N PRO A 295 -12.52 27.90 17.22
CA PRO A 295 -12.33 26.84 18.23
C PRO A 295 -12.80 25.45 17.77
N GLU A 296 -13.87 25.38 16.98
CA GLU A 296 -14.40 24.12 16.46
C GLU A 296 -13.47 23.41 15.47
N LEU A 297 -12.45 24.11 14.93
CA LEU A 297 -11.45 23.53 14.02
C LEU A 297 -10.14 23.16 14.73
N GLN A 298 -9.93 23.61 15.97
CA GLN A 298 -8.67 23.40 16.70
C GLN A 298 -8.73 22.12 17.53
N LEU A 299 -8.11 21.06 17.03
CA LEU A 299 -7.93 19.81 17.77
C LEU A 299 -6.67 19.90 18.64
N ALA A 300 -6.84 20.17 19.93
CA ALA A 300 -5.74 20.22 20.89
C ALA A 300 -5.53 18.87 21.58
N PHE A 301 -4.27 18.46 21.74
CA PHE A 301 -3.87 17.25 22.46
C PHE A 301 -2.43 17.35 22.97
N ARG A 302 -2.13 16.59 24.02
CA ARG A 302 -0.81 16.56 24.63
C ARG A 302 0.01 15.37 24.14
N LEU A 303 1.29 15.61 23.83
CA LEU A 303 2.28 14.58 23.57
C LEU A 303 3.07 14.31 24.86
N ALA A 304 3.00 13.09 25.37
CA ALA A 304 3.83 12.54 26.42
C ALA A 304 5.18 12.04 25.85
N PRO A 305 6.22 11.89 26.68
CA PRO A 305 7.45 11.22 26.27
C PRO A 305 7.18 9.85 25.64
N GLY A 306 7.74 9.62 24.45
CA GLY A 306 7.52 8.43 23.63
C GLY A 306 6.34 8.51 22.67
N ASP A 307 5.59 9.61 22.64
CA ASP A 307 4.62 9.86 21.59
C ASP A 307 5.28 10.46 20.35
N CYS A 308 4.99 9.92 19.17
CA CYS A 308 5.39 10.48 17.89
C CYS A 308 4.16 10.81 17.04
N LEU A 309 3.95 12.11 16.79
CA LEU A 309 2.93 12.58 15.85
C LEU A 309 3.47 12.50 14.42
N VAL A 310 2.72 11.87 13.52
CA VAL A 310 2.98 11.83 12.07
C VAL A 310 1.84 12.52 11.35
N PHE A 311 2.12 13.51 10.50
CA PHE A 311 1.06 14.28 9.84
C PHE A 311 1.41 14.80 8.44
N ASP A 312 0.35 14.94 7.64
CA ASP A 312 0.33 15.49 6.28
C ASP A 312 0.53 17.01 6.32
N ASN A 313 1.76 17.46 6.06
CA ASN A 313 2.14 18.88 6.09
C ASN A 313 1.65 19.67 4.86
N THR A 314 1.09 18.98 3.85
CA THR A 314 0.40 19.64 2.73
C THR A 314 -1.04 20.01 3.07
N ARG A 315 -1.59 19.46 4.16
CA ARG A 315 -2.98 19.61 4.56
C ARG A 315 -3.15 20.23 5.94
N LEU A 316 -2.51 19.64 6.95
CA LEU A 316 -2.72 20.02 8.34
C LEU A 316 -1.85 21.21 8.71
N LEU A 317 -2.48 22.21 9.32
CA LEU A 317 -1.77 23.24 10.03
C LEU A 317 -1.56 22.74 11.45
N HIS A 318 -0.36 22.97 11.97
CA HIS A 318 -0.02 22.64 13.34
C HIS A 318 0.27 23.92 14.12
N ALA A 319 -0.02 23.87 15.42
CA ALA A 319 0.04 24.97 16.35
C ALA A 319 0.49 24.47 17.71
N ARG A 320 0.76 25.42 18.60
CA ARG A 320 1.04 25.14 20.00
C ARG A 320 0.33 26.17 20.86
N THR A 321 -0.37 25.72 21.91
CA THR A 321 -0.92 26.64 22.92
C THR A 321 0.21 27.36 23.67
N ALA A 322 -0.12 28.43 24.39
CA ALA A 322 0.86 29.09 25.26
C ALA A 322 1.25 28.16 26.42
N PHE A 323 2.45 28.35 26.98
CA PHE A 323 2.82 27.69 28.23
C PHE A 323 2.24 28.44 29.42
N GLU A 324 1.73 27.67 30.37
CA GLU A 324 1.22 28.18 31.65
C GLU A 324 2.33 28.18 32.72
N ARG A 325 3.26 27.22 32.66
CA ARG A 325 4.48 27.16 33.49
C ARG A 325 5.68 26.65 32.72
N GLU A 326 6.84 27.23 33.01
CA GLU A 326 8.12 26.79 32.44
C GLU A 326 8.48 25.37 32.92
N GLY A 327 8.90 24.53 31.99
CA GLY A 327 9.33 23.16 32.23
C GLY A 327 10.08 22.63 31.01
N ARG A 328 10.92 21.60 31.19
CA ARG A 328 11.70 21.04 30.10
C ARG A 328 10.78 20.43 29.05
N ARG A 329 10.86 20.93 27.82
CA ARG A 329 10.19 20.34 26.66
C ARG A 329 11.18 20.13 25.53
N HIS A 330 11.20 18.92 25.00
CA HIS A 330 12.09 18.51 23.92
C HIS A 330 11.33 17.61 22.95
N LEU A 331 11.08 18.15 21.76
CA LEU A 331 10.65 17.34 20.62
C LEU A 331 11.81 17.22 19.62
N GLN A 332 11.92 16.08 18.96
CA GLN A 332 12.70 15.94 17.73
C GLN A 332 11.77 15.83 16.54
N GLY A 333 11.99 16.68 15.56
CA GLY A 333 11.23 16.68 14.31
C GLY A 333 12.06 16.16 13.15
N CYS A 334 11.40 15.52 12.19
CA CYS A 334 11.97 15.26 10.86
C CYS A 334 10.88 15.38 9.80
N TYR A 335 11.29 15.28 8.54
CA TYR A 335 10.38 15.31 7.41
C TYR A 335 10.48 14.01 6.62
N ALA A 336 9.37 13.61 6.01
CA ALA A 336 9.26 12.49 5.09
C ALA A 336 8.27 12.84 3.96
N ASP A 337 7.88 11.87 3.15
CA ASP A 337 6.96 12.11 2.04
C ASP A 337 5.80 11.13 1.89
N LEU A 338 4.67 11.68 1.44
CA LEU A 338 3.38 10.99 1.29
C LEU A 338 3.40 9.92 0.20
N ASP A 339 4.25 10.04 -0.83
CA ASP A 339 4.36 9.03 -1.88
C ASP A 339 4.94 7.72 -1.35
N ALA A 340 5.98 7.80 -0.52
CA ALA A 340 6.55 6.62 0.15
C ALA A 340 5.55 5.99 1.13
N LEU A 341 4.85 6.81 1.93
CA LEU A 341 3.78 6.35 2.82
C LEU A 341 2.65 5.65 2.03
N ALA A 342 2.19 6.26 0.94
CA ALA A 342 1.14 5.70 0.09
C ALA A 342 1.59 4.41 -0.62
N SER A 343 2.87 4.33 -1.00
CA SER A 343 3.46 3.12 -1.59
C SER A 343 3.45 1.97 -0.59
N THR A 344 3.95 2.20 0.63
CA THR A 344 3.94 1.20 1.70
C THR A 344 2.53 0.73 2.01
N LEU A 345 1.56 1.65 2.15
CA LEU A 345 0.16 1.30 2.35
C LEU A 345 -0.40 0.45 1.19
N ALA A 346 -0.14 0.80 -0.06
CA ALA A 346 -0.62 0.05 -1.22
C ALA A 346 -0.04 -1.37 -1.29
N VAL A 347 1.22 -1.57 -0.85
CA VAL A 347 1.82 -2.90 -0.75
C VAL A 347 1.16 -3.71 0.36
N LEU A 348 0.92 -3.12 1.52
CA LEU A 348 0.22 -3.77 2.63
C LEU A 348 -1.20 -4.19 2.22
N ASP A 349 -1.97 -3.28 1.62
CA ASP A 349 -3.33 -3.55 1.13
C ASP A 349 -3.33 -4.68 0.10
N ARG A 350 -2.38 -4.69 -0.85
CA ARG A 350 -2.27 -5.76 -1.86
C ARG A 350 -1.92 -7.11 -1.24
N ARG A 351 -1.09 -7.14 -0.20
CA ARG A 351 -0.75 -8.39 0.51
C ARG A 351 -1.97 -8.93 1.28
N THR A 352 -2.69 -8.06 1.99
CA THR A 352 -3.94 -8.45 2.66
C THR A 352 -4.97 -8.97 1.66
N ALA A 353 -5.19 -8.26 0.56
CA ALA A 353 -6.13 -8.70 -0.48
C ALA A 353 -5.76 -10.07 -1.07
N ALA A 354 -4.47 -10.35 -1.27
CA ALA A 354 -4.02 -11.66 -1.74
C ALA A 354 -4.21 -12.77 -0.69
N LEU A 355 -4.07 -12.46 0.60
CA LEU A 355 -4.39 -13.43 1.67
C LEU A 355 -5.90 -13.70 1.74
N ASP A 356 -6.72 -12.67 1.53
CA ASP A 356 -8.18 -12.81 1.49
C ASP A 356 -8.61 -13.62 0.27
N GLU A 357 -8.01 -13.37 -0.91
CA GLU A 357 -8.22 -14.17 -2.13
C GLU A 357 -7.84 -15.64 -1.89
N LEU A 358 -6.69 -15.91 -1.25
CA LEU A 358 -6.31 -17.27 -0.88
C LEU A 358 -7.32 -17.92 0.09
N ALA A 359 -7.80 -17.19 1.10
CA ALA A 359 -8.80 -17.71 2.03
C ALA A 359 -10.12 -18.06 1.32
N GLU A 360 -10.59 -17.18 0.43
CA GLU A 360 -11.79 -17.40 -0.39
C GLU A 360 -11.63 -18.62 -1.31
N LEU A 361 -10.43 -18.87 -1.85
CA LEU A 361 -10.15 -20.07 -2.63
C LEU A 361 -10.26 -21.35 -1.80
N PHE A 362 -9.78 -21.34 -0.55
CA PHE A 362 -9.89 -22.49 0.35
C PHE A 362 -11.34 -22.77 0.77
N GLU A 363 -12.13 -21.73 1.04
CA GLU A 363 -13.54 -21.87 1.44
C GLU A 363 -14.47 -22.20 0.27
N GLY A 364 -14.18 -21.68 -0.93
CA GLY A 364 -14.99 -21.82 -2.13
C GLY A 364 -14.60 -23.03 -2.98
N GLU A 365 -13.73 -22.81 -3.97
CA GLU A 365 -13.34 -23.84 -4.95
C GLU A 365 -12.61 -25.03 -4.30
N GLY A 366 -11.86 -24.76 -3.23
CA GLY A 366 -11.16 -25.76 -2.44
C GLY A 366 -12.07 -26.74 -1.70
N ALA A 367 -13.36 -26.43 -1.54
CA ALA A 367 -14.36 -27.32 -0.95
C ALA A 367 -14.80 -28.45 -1.90
N GLY A 368 -14.35 -28.45 -3.15
CA GLY A 368 -14.59 -29.53 -4.11
C GLY A 368 -13.79 -30.80 -3.79
N GLU A 369 -14.27 -31.96 -4.29
CA GLU A 369 -13.58 -33.25 -4.16
C GLU A 369 -12.18 -33.20 -4.81
N TYR A 370 -11.18 -33.71 -4.09
CA TYR A 370 -9.81 -33.79 -4.59
C TYR A 370 -9.63 -34.99 -5.53
N LEU A 371 -9.88 -34.79 -6.83
CA LEU A 371 -9.60 -35.79 -7.88
C LEU A 371 -10.15 -37.21 -7.62
N GLY A 372 -11.25 -37.33 -6.87
CA GLY A 372 -11.88 -38.62 -6.49
C GLY A 372 -11.41 -39.22 -5.15
N GLU A 373 -10.54 -38.53 -4.42
CA GLU A 373 -10.13 -38.89 -3.05
C GLU A 373 -11.18 -38.47 -2.02
N ALA A 374 -11.16 -39.11 -0.84
CA ALA A 374 -12.11 -38.86 0.25
C ALA A 374 -11.84 -37.56 1.06
N VAL A 375 -11.10 -36.61 0.47
CA VAL A 375 -10.79 -35.30 1.06
C VAL A 375 -11.10 -34.20 0.03
N THR A 376 -11.41 -33.00 0.51
CA THR A 376 -11.47 -31.83 -0.37
C THR A 376 -10.06 -31.36 -0.75
N GLN A 377 -9.94 -30.55 -1.80
CA GLN A 377 -8.63 -30.01 -2.19
C GLN A 377 -8.04 -29.10 -1.10
N ALA A 378 -8.88 -28.32 -0.42
CA ALA A 378 -8.48 -27.53 0.74
C ALA A 378 -8.00 -28.41 1.91
N GLU A 379 -8.73 -29.48 2.25
CA GLU A 379 -8.33 -30.41 3.31
C GLU A 379 -6.97 -31.07 3.00
N HIS A 380 -6.75 -31.46 1.75
CA HIS A 380 -5.48 -32.00 1.29
C HIS A 380 -4.31 -31.01 1.50
N MET A 381 -4.48 -29.78 1.05
CA MET A 381 -3.48 -28.72 1.20
C MET A 381 -3.20 -28.37 2.67
N LEU A 382 -4.23 -28.31 3.51
CA LEU A 382 -4.10 -28.09 4.97
C LEU A 382 -3.39 -29.27 5.67
N GLN A 383 -3.71 -30.50 5.29
CA GLN A 383 -3.03 -31.70 5.80
C GLN A 383 -1.54 -31.70 5.43
N ALA A 384 -1.19 -31.34 4.19
CA ALA A 384 0.20 -31.27 3.74
C ALA A 384 1.00 -30.24 4.56
N ALA A 385 0.42 -29.06 4.80
CA ALA A 385 1.02 -28.02 5.65
C ALA A 385 1.20 -28.50 7.10
N ALA A 386 0.20 -29.17 7.67
CA ALA A 386 0.25 -29.70 9.03
C ALA A 386 1.36 -30.76 9.17
N LEU A 387 1.52 -31.63 8.18
CA LEU A 387 2.59 -32.64 8.15
C LEU A 387 3.99 -31.98 8.01
N ALA A 388 4.12 -30.95 7.19
CA ALA A 388 5.36 -30.18 7.08
C ALA A 388 5.75 -29.54 8.42
N GLN A 389 4.77 -28.94 9.11
CA GLN A 389 4.98 -28.32 10.42
C GLN A 389 5.37 -29.37 11.49
N GLN A 390 4.71 -30.53 11.50
CA GLN A 390 5.05 -31.64 12.41
C GLN A 390 6.46 -32.20 12.15
N ALA A 391 6.92 -32.16 10.90
CA ALA A 391 8.27 -32.53 10.52
C ALA A 391 9.34 -31.49 10.90
N GLY A 392 8.95 -30.34 11.46
CA GLY A 392 9.86 -29.25 11.79
C GLY A 392 10.45 -28.56 10.56
N ALA A 393 9.71 -28.57 9.45
CA ALA A 393 10.15 -27.93 8.21
C ALA A 393 10.27 -26.40 8.38
N PRO A 394 11.17 -25.73 7.63
CA PRO A 394 11.20 -24.28 7.56
C PRO A 394 9.86 -23.69 7.12
N ASP A 395 9.53 -22.48 7.58
CA ASP A 395 8.25 -21.82 7.29
C ASP A 395 7.94 -21.73 5.79
N ALA A 396 8.97 -21.49 4.97
CA ALA A 396 8.81 -21.43 3.53
C ALA A 396 8.31 -22.77 2.94
N LEU A 397 8.72 -23.91 3.51
CA LEU A 397 8.24 -25.23 3.09
C LEU A 397 6.86 -25.57 3.66
N VAL A 398 6.53 -25.08 4.86
CA VAL A 398 5.16 -25.17 5.38
C VAL A 398 4.20 -24.41 4.47
N ALA A 399 4.56 -23.19 4.07
CA ALA A 399 3.81 -22.42 3.09
C ALA A 399 3.77 -23.09 1.70
N ALA A 400 4.89 -23.66 1.25
CA ALA A 400 4.94 -24.37 -0.02
C ALA A 400 4.00 -25.58 -0.02
N ALA A 401 3.99 -26.38 1.05
CA ALA A 401 3.09 -27.50 1.23
C ALA A 401 1.62 -27.04 1.31
N LEU A 402 1.34 -25.94 2.01
CA LEU A 402 0.00 -25.35 2.07
C LEU A 402 -0.51 -24.90 0.70
N LEU A 403 0.35 -24.35 -0.15
CA LEU A 403 -0.07 -23.67 -1.38
C LEU A 403 0.22 -24.45 -2.67
N HIS A 404 0.76 -25.67 -2.58
CA HIS A 404 1.30 -26.40 -3.75
C HIS A 404 0.30 -26.63 -4.88
N ASP A 405 -0.97 -26.82 -4.53
CA ASP A 405 -2.05 -27.14 -5.46
C ASP A 405 -2.95 -25.95 -5.80
N VAL A 406 -2.62 -24.72 -5.35
CA VAL A 406 -3.44 -23.53 -5.60
C VAL A 406 -3.63 -23.24 -7.09
N GLY A 407 -2.71 -23.71 -7.94
CA GLY A 407 -2.78 -23.58 -9.39
C GLY A 407 -4.02 -24.24 -10.02
N HIS A 408 -4.71 -25.12 -9.30
CA HIS A 408 -5.99 -25.70 -9.72
C HIS A 408 -7.16 -24.72 -9.71
N PHE A 409 -7.05 -23.63 -8.95
CA PHE A 409 -8.08 -22.59 -8.81
C PHE A 409 -7.81 -21.36 -9.69
N THR A 410 -6.55 -21.15 -10.06
CA THR A 410 -6.14 -19.92 -10.75
C THR A 410 -6.49 -19.95 -12.25
N SER A 411 -7.09 -18.86 -12.73
CA SER A 411 -7.76 -18.74 -14.03
C SER A 411 -6.90 -19.04 -15.28
N ALA A 412 -6.93 -20.30 -15.70
CA ALA A 412 -6.91 -20.76 -17.10
C ALA A 412 -7.29 -22.25 -17.19
N VAL A 413 -7.16 -23.00 -16.09
CA VAL A 413 -7.41 -24.44 -16.09
C VAL A 413 -8.04 -24.94 -14.79
N THR A 414 -9.35 -25.22 -14.84
CA THR A 414 -10.03 -25.98 -13.78
C THR A 414 -9.51 -27.42 -13.72
N GLY A 415 -9.48 -28.05 -12.54
CA GLY A 415 -9.12 -29.47 -12.36
C GLY A 415 -9.86 -30.48 -13.28
N ARG A 416 -10.98 -30.08 -13.90
CA ARG A 416 -11.68 -30.83 -14.94
C ARG A 416 -10.85 -31.15 -16.20
N GLN A 417 -9.83 -30.34 -16.55
CA GLN A 417 -8.99 -30.62 -17.74
C GLN A 417 -8.02 -31.78 -17.51
N LEU A 418 -7.54 -31.97 -16.27
CA LEU A 418 -6.73 -33.12 -15.86
C LEU A 418 -7.52 -34.43 -16.02
N MET A 419 -8.80 -34.42 -15.63
CA MET A 419 -9.74 -35.54 -15.82
C MET A 419 -10.14 -35.76 -17.29
N ALA A 420 -9.87 -34.80 -18.16
CA ALA A 420 -10.03 -34.90 -19.61
C ALA A 420 -8.72 -35.31 -20.33
N GLY A 421 -7.66 -35.65 -19.58
CA GLY A 421 -6.39 -36.15 -20.13
C GLY A 421 -5.44 -35.06 -20.64
N GLN A 422 -5.61 -33.80 -20.22
CA GLN A 422 -4.69 -32.70 -20.56
C GLN A 422 -3.98 -32.22 -19.29
N ASP A 423 -2.65 -32.15 -19.35
CA ASP A 423 -1.85 -31.58 -18.26
C ASP A 423 -2.18 -30.09 -18.10
N ASN A 424 -2.74 -29.73 -16.95
CA ASN A 424 -3.15 -28.38 -16.65
C ASN A 424 -1.99 -27.47 -16.22
N ARG A 425 -0.78 -28.02 -16.04
CA ARG A 425 0.39 -27.26 -15.59
C ARG A 425 0.10 -26.42 -14.33
N HIS A 426 -0.68 -26.97 -13.40
CA HIS A 426 -1.07 -26.28 -12.17
C HIS A 426 0.15 -25.93 -11.32
N SER A 427 1.19 -26.77 -11.31
CA SER A 427 2.42 -26.50 -10.59
C SER A 427 3.09 -25.20 -11.04
N GLU A 428 3.28 -25.01 -12.34
CA GLU A 428 3.91 -23.80 -12.87
C GLU A 428 2.97 -22.60 -12.79
N THR A 429 1.70 -22.77 -13.13
CA THR A 429 0.71 -21.69 -13.11
C THR A 429 0.51 -21.15 -11.69
N GLY A 430 0.37 -22.04 -10.71
CA GLY A 430 0.25 -21.68 -9.30
C GLY A 430 1.50 -20.99 -8.77
N ALA A 431 2.69 -21.53 -9.07
CA ALA A 431 3.95 -20.91 -8.67
C ALA A 431 4.16 -19.51 -9.30
N ASP A 432 3.85 -19.34 -10.58
CA ASP A 432 3.96 -18.07 -11.29
C ASP A 432 3.00 -17.02 -10.70
N TRP A 433 1.78 -17.42 -10.38
CA TRP A 433 0.80 -16.55 -9.72
C TRP A 433 1.26 -16.16 -8.31
N LEU A 434 1.71 -17.12 -7.49
CA LEU A 434 2.21 -16.88 -6.13
C LEU A 434 3.50 -16.04 -6.09
N ALA A 435 4.34 -16.11 -7.12
CA ALA A 435 5.60 -15.34 -7.22
C ALA A 435 5.39 -13.83 -7.26
N GLN A 436 4.16 -13.36 -7.41
CA GLN A 436 3.81 -11.95 -7.21
C GLN A 436 4.03 -11.49 -5.77
N TRP A 437 3.89 -12.41 -4.80
CA TRP A 437 3.90 -12.08 -3.37
C TRP A 437 4.93 -12.86 -2.55
N PHE A 438 5.21 -14.11 -2.91
CA PHE A 438 6.09 -14.99 -2.14
C PHE A 438 7.50 -15.11 -2.73
N PRO A 439 8.52 -15.36 -1.88
CA PRO A 439 9.89 -15.59 -2.35
C PRO A 439 10.04 -16.94 -3.05
N THR A 440 11.15 -17.11 -3.78
CA THR A 440 11.44 -18.36 -4.51
C THR A 440 11.59 -19.58 -3.59
N SER A 441 11.93 -19.38 -2.32
CA SER A 441 11.95 -20.44 -1.31
C SER A 441 10.58 -21.07 -1.06
N VAL A 442 9.49 -20.36 -1.37
CA VAL A 442 8.11 -20.89 -1.33
C VAL A 442 7.69 -21.38 -2.71
N THR A 443 7.91 -20.57 -3.76
CA THR A 443 7.33 -20.84 -5.08
C THR A 443 8.06 -21.92 -5.88
N GLU A 444 9.37 -22.08 -5.69
CA GLU A 444 10.13 -23.07 -6.47
C GLU A 444 9.81 -24.52 -6.07
N PRO A 445 9.70 -24.87 -4.76
CA PRO A 445 9.19 -26.19 -4.36
C PRO A 445 7.80 -26.49 -4.93
N ILE A 446 6.90 -25.50 -4.97
CA ILE A 446 5.58 -25.60 -5.59
C ILE A 446 5.71 -25.88 -7.09
N ARG A 447 6.54 -25.11 -7.81
CA ARG A 447 6.75 -25.30 -9.25
C ARG A 447 7.25 -26.70 -9.60
N LEU A 448 8.10 -27.27 -8.74
CA LEU A 448 8.78 -28.52 -9.00
C LEU A 448 8.05 -29.76 -8.43
N HIS A 449 6.97 -29.62 -7.67
CA HIS A 449 6.38 -30.74 -6.93
C HIS A 449 5.83 -31.86 -7.86
N VAL A 450 5.28 -31.52 -9.03
CA VAL A 450 4.88 -32.51 -10.06
C VAL A 450 6.09 -33.26 -10.61
N ALA A 451 7.18 -32.55 -10.93
CA ALA A 451 8.41 -33.17 -11.39
C ALA A 451 9.05 -34.05 -10.30
N ALA A 452 8.91 -33.67 -9.03
CA ALA A 452 9.35 -34.45 -7.88
C ALA A 452 8.63 -35.81 -7.78
N LYS A 453 7.32 -35.86 -8.07
CA LYS A 453 6.56 -37.14 -8.15
C LYS A 453 7.16 -38.06 -9.22
N ARG A 454 7.41 -37.51 -10.41
CA ARG A 454 7.98 -38.25 -11.55
C ARG A 454 9.40 -38.75 -11.23
N TYR A 455 10.19 -37.92 -10.57
CA TYR A 455 11.52 -38.27 -10.07
C TYR A 455 11.47 -39.42 -9.05
N LEU A 456 10.63 -39.33 -8.01
CA LEU A 456 10.51 -40.35 -6.98
C LEU A 456 10.07 -41.70 -7.56
N CYS A 457 9.20 -41.71 -8.58
CA CYS A 457 8.82 -42.95 -9.27
C CYS A 457 9.98 -43.61 -10.04
N THR A 458 11.01 -42.85 -10.40
CA THR A 458 12.22 -43.35 -11.08
C THR A 458 13.25 -43.85 -10.07
N VAL A 459 13.52 -43.08 -9.02
CA VAL A 459 14.63 -43.37 -8.08
C VAL A 459 14.22 -44.25 -6.90
N GLU A 460 12.92 -44.33 -6.57
CA GLU A 460 12.38 -45.16 -5.49
C GLU A 460 11.31 -46.12 -6.05
N PRO A 461 11.66 -47.35 -6.46
CA PRO A 461 10.70 -48.30 -7.01
C PRO A 461 9.50 -48.59 -6.10
N ALA A 462 9.72 -48.57 -4.77
CA ALA A 462 8.68 -48.76 -3.76
C ALA A 462 7.78 -47.53 -3.56
N TYR A 463 8.17 -46.36 -4.07
CA TYR A 463 7.34 -45.15 -3.99
C TYR A 463 6.14 -45.23 -4.93
N ARG A 464 6.34 -45.66 -6.19
CA ARG A 464 5.25 -45.77 -7.17
C ARG A 464 4.13 -46.71 -6.69
N ALA A 465 4.49 -47.81 -6.03
CA ALA A 465 3.52 -48.76 -5.48
C ALA A 465 2.66 -48.19 -4.33
N ARG A 466 3.03 -47.04 -3.77
CA ARG A 466 2.28 -46.35 -2.70
C ARG A 466 1.45 -45.17 -3.19
N LEU A 467 1.50 -44.85 -4.49
CA LEU A 467 0.66 -43.80 -5.05
C LEU A 467 -0.82 -44.21 -4.93
N SER A 468 -1.66 -43.22 -4.65
CA SER A 468 -3.10 -43.41 -4.76
C SER A 468 -3.52 -43.54 -6.23
N GLU A 469 -4.74 -44.03 -6.48
CA GLU A 469 -5.26 -44.21 -7.84
C GLU A 469 -5.26 -42.89 -8.63
N ALA A 470 -5.67 -41.78 -7.99
CA ALA A 470 -5.61 -40.46 -8.59
C ALA A 470 -4.17 -40.01 -8.91
N SER A 471 -3.20 -40.26 -8.02
CA SER A 471 -1.80 -39.91 -8.26
C SER A 471 -1.13 -40.72 -9.37
N GLU A 472 -1.48 -42.00 -9.51
CA GLU A 472 -0.99 -42.85 -10.63
C GLU A 472 -1.62 -42.41 -11.96
N TYR A 473 -2.92 -42.06 -11.97
CA TYR A 473 -3.57 -41.51 -13.17
C TYR A 473 -2.90 -40.20 -13.63
N THR A 474 -2.74 -39.23 -12.72
CA THR A 474 -2.11 -37.95 -13.04
C THR A 474 -0.64 -38.11 -13.46
N LEU A 475 0.09 -39.07 -12.89
CA LEU A 475 1.46 -39.40 -13.34
C LEU A 475 1.50 -39.76 -14.83
N GLN A 476 0.54 -40.54 -15.33
CA GLN A 476 0.47 -40.88 -16.77
C GLN A 476 0.17 -39.66 -17.64
N VAL A 477 -0.79 -38.82 -17.23
CA VAL A 477 -1.14 -37.58 -17.95
C VAL A 477 0.05 -36.61 -18.00
N GLN A 478 0.90 -36.60 -16.98
CA GLN A 478 2.07 -35.73 -16.83
C GLN A 478 3.35 -36.32 -17.47
N GLY A 479 3.23 -37.37 -18.27
CA GLY A 479 4.33 -37.95 -19.04
C GLY A 479 5.16 -39.02 -18.32
N GLY A 480 4.62 -39.63 -17.26
CA GLY A 480 5.18 -40.79 -16.58
C GLY A 480 6.46 -40.53 -15.77
N PRO A 481 7.09 -41.58 -15.22
CA PRO A 481 8.37 -41.49 -14.53
C PRO A 481 9.46 -40.84 -15.41
N LEU A 482 10.38 -40.10 -14.80
CA LEU A 482 11.52 -39.54 -15.52
C LEU A 482 12.46 -40.65 -16.02
N THR A 483 13.16 -40.40 -17.12
CA THR A 483 14.35 -41.19 -17.48
C THR A 483 15.49 -40.96 -16.47
N GLU A 484 16.49 -41.83 -16.44
CA GLU A 484 17.65 -41.69 -15.53
C GLU A 484 18.37 -40.34 -15.71
N ASP A 485 18.58 -39.91 -16.96
CA ASP A 485 19.20 -38.61 -17.28
C ASP A 485 18.35 -37.43 -16.80
N GLN A 486 17.03 -37.50 -16.99
CA GLN A 486 16.11 -36.48 -16.49
C GLN A 486 16.04 -36.45 -14.97
N ALA A 487 16.13 -37.61 -14.30
CA ALA A 487 16.15 -37.70 -12.86
C ALA A 487 17.44 -37.10 -12.28
N ALA A 488 18.60 -37.37 -12.91
CA ALA A 488 19.86 -36.73 -12.55
C ALA A 488 19.82 -35.21 -12.75
N ALA A 489 19.23 -34.75 -13.85
CA ALA A 489 19.05 -33.31 -14.11
C ALA A 489 18.11 -32.65 -13.08
N PHE A 490 17.00 -33.29 -12.73
CA PHE A 490 16.09 -32.82 -11.69
C PHE A 490 16.78 -32.73 -10.33
N ALA A 491 17.51 -33.77 -9.92
CA ALA A 491 18.22 -33.78 -8.64
C ALA A 491 19.28 -32.67 -8.50
N ALA A 492 19.77 -32.15 -9.63
CA ALA A 492 20.71 -31.03 -9.67
C ALA A 492 20.05 -29.64 -9.62
N LEU A 493 18.71 -29.54 -9.72
CA LEU A 493 18.01 -28.26 -9.68
C LEU A 493 18.04 -27.65 -8.26
N PRO A 494 18.23 -26.32 -8.15
CA PRO A 494 17.96 -25.62 -6.90
C PRO A 494 16.51 -25.86 -6.46
N GLY A 495 16.30 -26.26 -5.20
CA GLY A 495 14.96 -26.55 -4.65
C GLY A 495 14.44 -27.96 -4.95
N ALA A 496 15.18 -28.84 -5.64
CA ALA A 496 14.73 -30.21 -5.91
C ALA A 496 14.49 -31.03 -4.63
N ALA A 497 15.37 -30.91 -3.64
CA ALA A 497 15.22 -31.58 -2.35
C ALA A 497 13.96 -31.10 -1.59
N ASP A 498 13.72 -29.80 -1.64
CA ASP A 498 12.55 -29.17 -1.02
C ASP A 498 11.25 -29.59 -1.73
N ALA A 499 11.25 -29.64 -3.06
CA ALA A 499 10.13 -30.12 -3.85
C ALA A 499 9.82 -31.61 -3.57
N VAL A 500 10.85 -32.43 -3.36
CA VAL A 500 10.70 -33.83 -2.91
C VAL A 500 10.08 -33.89 -1.53
N ALA A 501 10.47 -33.02 -0.59
CA ALA A 501 9.86 -32.96 0.73
C ALA A 501 8.37 -32.57 0.65
N VAL A 502 8.04 -31.50 -0.10
CA VAL A 502 6.66 -31.08 -0.37
C VAL A 502 5.83 -32.22 -0.96
N ARG A 503 6.35 -32.90 -1.99
CA ARG A 503 5.63 -34.00 -2.64
C ARG A 503 5.34 -35.16 -1.70
N ARG A 504 6.24 -35.47 -0.76
CA ARG A 504 5.99 -36.53 0.24
C ARG A 504 4.87 -36.17 1.21
N TRP A 505 4.75 -34.91 1.61
CA TRP A 505 3.65 -34.46 2.47
C TRP A 505 2.32 -34.45 1.72
N ASP A 506 2.32 -33.98 0.47
CA ASP A 506 1.20 -34.09 -0.46
C ASP A 506 0.71 -35.55 -0.58
N ASP A 507 1.59 -36.53 -0.85
CA ASP A 507 1.13 -37.92 -0.93
C ASP A 507 0.53 -38.48 0.36
N ALA A 508 1.00 -38.00 1.52
CA ALA A 508 0.52 -38.41 2.83
C ALA A 508 -0.78 -37.69 3.27
N ALA A 509 -1.12 -36.58 2.61
CA ALA A 509 -2.21 -35.68 2.98
C ALA A 509 -3.57 -36.06 2.38
N LYS A 510 -3.99 -37.33 2.55
CA LYS A 510 -5.22 -37.88 1.94
C LYS A 510 -6.11 -38.60 2.95
N THR A 511 -6.02 -38.25 4.23
CA THR A 511 -6.71 -38.97 5.30
C THR A 511 -7.98 -38.22 5.71
N ALA A 512 -9.14 -38.74 5.31
CA ALA A 512 -10.44 -38.19 5.65
C ALA A 512 -10.68 -38.13 7.17
N GLY A 513 -11.34 -37.07 7.64
CA GLY A 513 -11.73 -36.92 9.05
C GLY A 513 -10.57 -36.65 10.03
N THR A 514 -9.38 -36.33 9.53
CA THR A 514 -8.29 -35.82 10.38
C THR A 514 -8.52 -34.36 10.73
N GLY A 515 -8.44 -34.02 12.02
CA GLY A 515 -8.48 -32.62 12.45
C GLY A 515 -7.21 -31.90 11.97
N THR A 516 -7.37 -30.83 11.19
CA THR A 516 -6.27 -29.99 10.72
C THR A 516 -6.50 -28.53 11.11
N PRO A 517 -5.45 -27.72 11.22
CA PRO A 517 -5.58 -26.26 11.32
C PRO A 517 -6.36 -25.72 10.11
N CYS A 518 -7.09 -24.61 10.29
CA CYS A 518 -7.73 -23.93 9.16
C CYS A 518 -6.74 -23.00 8.44
N PHE A 519 -7.14 -22.43 7.31
CA PHE A 519 -6.30 -21.49 6.57
C PHE A 519 -5.85 -20.29 7.43
N ASP A 520 -6.75 -19.77 8.26
CA ASP A 520 -6.46 -18.61 9.13
C ASP A 520 -5.33 -18.87 10.13
N ASP A 521 -5.13 -20.12 10.55
CA ASP A 521 -4.01 -20.49 11.43
C ASP A 521 -2.65 -20.28 10.74
N TYR A 522 -2.59 -20.36 9.41
CA TYR A 522 -1.38 -20.13 8.60
C TYR A 522 -1.24 -18.69 8.12
N ARG A 523 -2.27 -17.85 8.22
CA ARG A 523 -2.28 -16.47 7.71
C ARG A 523 -1.13 -15.61 8.25
N PRO A 524 -0.76 -15.66 9.56
CA PRO A 524 0.40 -14.93 10.07
C PRO A 524 1.74 -15.37 9.46
N LEU A 525 1.90 -16.67 9.21
CA LEU A 525 3.10 -17.23 8.57
C LEU A 525 3.22 -16.76 7.13
N LEU A 526 2.12 -16.80 6.37
CA LEU A 526 2.09 -16.30 4.99
C LEU A 526 2.38 -14.81 4.92
N ALA A 527 1.77 -14.00 5.78
CA ALA A 527 1.98 -12.55 5.83
C ALA A 527 3.47 -12.17 6.07
N ARG A 528 4.16 -12.92 6.94
CA ARG A 528 5.59 -12.73 7.18
C ARG A 528 6.43 -13.09 5.96
N LEU A 529 6.18 -14.23 5.33
CA LEU A 529 6.93 -14.64 4.12
C LEU A 529 6.75 -13.66 2.96
N MET A 530 5.57 -13.04 2.82
CA MET A 530 5.34 -11.98 1.82
C MET A 530 6.16 -10.71 2.09
N ALA A 531 6.68 -10.51 3.31
CA ALA A 531 7.50 -9.37 3.71
C ALA A 531 9.00 -9.57 3.49
N GLU A 532 9.48 -10.81 3.33
CA GLU A 532 10.90 -11.19 3.21
C GLU A 532 11.50 -10.98 1.80
N ARG A 533 10.81 -10.26 0.91
CA ARG A 533 11.15 -10.17 -0.52
C ARG A 533 12.29 -9.22 -0.85
#